data_AF-C8PRK9-F1
#
_entry.id   AF-C8PRK9-F1
#
_cell.length_a   1.000
_cell.length_b   1.000
_cell.length_c   1.000
_cell.angle_alpha   90.00
_cell.angle_beta   90.00
_cell.angle_gamma   90.00
#
_symmetry.space_group_name_H-M   'P 1'
#
loop_
_entity.id
_entity.type
_entity.pdbx_description
1 polymer ?
#
loop_
_entity_poly.entity_id
_entity_poly.type
_entity_poly.pdbx_seq_one_letter_code
_entity_poly.pdbx_strand_id
1 'polypeptide(L)' 'MESWFATLKKEKIYQLDTTKLTVEEVKTIVWRYTFAYYNTKRVTTVNPDGLPPLVYRKTAAKKSAA' A
#
# COMPACT_ATOMS: atom_id res chain seq x y z
N MET A 1 14.69 0.20 4.95
CA MET A 1 13.23 0.18 4.79
C MET A 1 12.87 1.09 3.63
N GLU A 2 12.28 0.58 2.55
CA GLU A 2 11.83 1.44 1.45
C GLU A 2 10.64 2.29 1.92
N SER A 3 10.61 3.57 1.52
CA SER A 3 9.50 4.45 1.90
C SER A 3 8.21 4.08 1.16
N TRP A 4 7.07 4.39 1.77
CA TRP A 4 5.77 4.19 1.14
C TRP A 4 5.68 4.89 -0.23
N PHE A 5 6.16 6.14 -0.32
CA PHE A 5 6.15 6.91 -1.57
C PHE A 5 7.05 6.30 -2.65
N ALA A 6 8.22 5.77 -2.30
CA ALA A 6 9.08 5.08 -3.26
C ALA A 6 8.36 3.85 -3.84
N THR A 7 7.71 3.08 -2.96
CA THR A 7 6.94 1.90 -3.34
C THR A 7 5.74 2.26 -4.24
N LEU A 8 4.95 3.27 -3.86
CA LEU A 8 3.81 3.77 -4.65
C LEU A 8 4.26 4.17 -6.06
N LYS A 9 5.37 4.91 -6.15
CA LYS A 9 5.88 5.37 -7.43
C LYS A 9 6.27 4.20 -8.32
N LYS A 10 7.06 3.27 -7.79
CA LYS A 10 7.56 2.09 -8.52
C LYS A 10 6.44 1.14 -8.96
N GLU A 11 5.49 0.84 -8.07
CA GLU A 11 4.44 -0.16 -8.32
C GLU A 11 3.21 0.40 -9.05
N LYS A 12 3.02 1.74 -9.05
CA LYS A 12 1.84 2.35 -9.65
C LYS A 12 2.12 3.57 -10.51
N ILE A 13 2.71 4.63 -9.96
CA ILE A 13 2.76 5.93 -10.66
C ILE A 13 3.64 5.88 -11.90
N TYR A 14 4.80 5.24 -11.86
CA TYR A 14 5.71 5.15 -13.02
C TYR A 14 5.20 4.26 -14.15
N GLN A 15 4.14 3.49 -13.92
CA GLN A 15 3.49 2.68 -14.95
C GLN A 15 2.40 3.45 -15.70
N LEU A 16 2.10 4.69 -15.29
CA LEU A 16 1.01 5.50 -15.81
C LEU A 16 1.58 6.76 -16.45
N ASP A 17 0.97 7.18 -17.56
CA ASP A 17 1.21 8.51 -18.12
C ASP A 17 0.33 9.54 -17.38
N THR A 18 0.80 10.01 -16.23
CA THR A 18 0.04 10.93 -15.37
C THR A 18 -0.21 12.29 -16.00
N THR A 19 0.49 12.64 -17.09
CA THR A 19 0.26 13.92 -17.80
C THR A 19 -1.09 13.96 -18.52
N LYS A 20 -1.68 12.78 -18.78
CA LYS A 20 -2.98 12.60 -19.41
C LYS A 20 -4.13 12.44 -18.41
N LEU A 21 -3.84 12.50 -17.11
CA LEU A 21 -4.82 12.28 -16.05
C LEU A 21 -5.17 13.59 -15.37
N THR A 22 -6.44 13.71 -14.97
CA THR A 22 -6.89 14.75 -14.07
C THR A 22 -6.40 14.50 -12.64
N VAL A 23 -6.40 15.55 -11.82
CA VAL A 23 -6.04 15.45 -10.40
C VAL A 23 -6.95 14.47 -9.66
N GLU A 24 -8.25 14.47 -9.95
CA GLU A 24 -9.24 13.55 -9.36
C GLU A 24 -8.98 12.09 -9.72
N GLU A 25 -8.57 11.80 -10.95
CA GLU A 25 -8.16 10.44 -11.35
C GLU A 25 -6.91 9.99 -10.60
N VAL A 26 -5.89 10.86 -10.51
CA VAL A 26 -4.67 10.57 -9.74
C VAL A 26 -4.99 10.32 -8.27
N LYS A 27 -5.83 11.16 -7.63
CA LYS A 27 -6.29 10.95 -6.25
C LYS A 27 -6.97 9.59 -6.09
N THR A 28 -7.85 9.23 -7.03
CA THR A 28 -8.55 7.94 -7.01
C THR A 28 -7.59 6.76 -7.12
N ILE A 29 -6.58 6.85 -8.00
CA ILE A 29 -5.54 5.83 -8.16
C ILE A 29 -4.74 5.66 -6.87
N VAL A 30 -4.28 6.76 -6.26
CA VAL A 30 -3.53 6.74 -5.00
C VAL A 30 -4.38 6.15 -3.87
N TRP A 31 -5.66 6.53 -3.77
CA TRP A 31 -6.58 6.02 -2.77
C TRP A 31 -6.78 4.50 -2.92
N ARG A 32 -7.11 4.04 -4.13
CA ARG A 32 -7.30 2.61 -4.43
C ARG A 32 -6.03 1.81 -4.16
N TYR A 33 -4.87 2.33 -4.57
CA TYR A 33 -3.60 1.69 -4.29
C TYR A 33 -3.36 1.57 -2.78
N THR A 34 -3.59 2.63 -2.01
CA THR A 34 -3.32 2.64 -0.56
C THR A 34 -4.25 1.70 0.20
N PHE A 35 -5.57 1.92 0.05
CA PHE A 35 -6.56 1.30 0.92
C PHE A 35 -7.01 -0.07 0.42
N ALA A 36 -7.14 -0.26 -0.90
CA ALA A 36 -7.64 -1.50 -1.44
C ALA A 36 -6.54 -2.54 -1.76
N TYR A 37 -5.28 -2.11 -1.88
CA TYR A 37 -4.15 -2.98 -2.21
C TYR A 37 -3.03 -2.96 -1.16
N TYR A 38 -2.33 -1.83 -0.99
CA TYR A 38 -1.12 -1.75 -0.18
C TYR A 38 -1.36 -2.22 1.26
N ASN A 39 -2.42 -1.73 1.90
CA ASN A 39 -2.71 -2.05 3.28
C ASN A 39 -3.28 -3.47 3.48
N THR A 40 -3.94 -4.04 2.48
CA THR A 40 -4.83 -5.21 2.65
C THR A 40 -4.38 -6.46 1.89
N LYS A 41 -3.64 -6.31 0.79
CA LYS A 41 -3.31 -7.41 -0.14
C LYS A 41 -1.82 -7.48 -0.49
N ARG A 42 -1.08 -6.38 -0.41
CA ARG A 42 0.33 -6.34 -0.82
C ARG A 42 1.17 -7.23 0.09
N VAL A 43 1.81 -8.23 -0.50
CA VAL A 43 2.80 -9.06 0.18
C VAL A 43 4.08 -8.24 0.40
N THR A 44 4.64 -8.31 1.60
CA THR A 44 5.86 -7.56 1.95
C THR A 44 6.83 -8.41 2.75
N THR A 45 8.11 -8.39 2.40
CA THR A 45 9.16 -9.09 3.16
C THR A 45 9.50 -8.42 4.48
N VAL A 46 8.98 -7.20 4.72
CA VAL A 46 9.24 -6.42 5.94
C VAL A 46 8.41 -6.92 7.13
N ASN A 47 7.19 -7.40 6.89
CA ASN A 47 6.33 -7.89 7.95
C ASN A 47 6.43 -9.42 8.04
N PRO A 48 6.37 -9.99 9.26
CA PRO A 48 6.23 -11.43 9.46
C PRO A 48 5.12 -12.04 8.59
N ASP A 49 5.38 -13.25 8.10
CA ASP A 49 4.48 -14.04 7.23
C ASP A 49 4.07 -13.33 5.93
N GLY A 50 4.84 -12.32 5.50
CA GLY A 50 4.54 -11.58 4.28
C GLY A 50 3.35 -10.63 4.42
N LEU A 51 2.83 -10.42 5.63
CA LEU A 51 1.50 -9.84 5.83
C LEU A 51 1.42 -8.38 5.39
N PRO A 52 0.34 -7.96 4.71
CA PRO A 52 0.08 -6.56 4.42
C PRO A 52 0.04 -5.71 5.71
N PRO A 53 0.44 -4.43 5.69
CA PRO A 53 0.58 -3.61 6.89
C PRO A 53 -0.64 -3.56 7.82
N LEU A 54 -1.85 -3.42 7.28
CA LEU A 54 -3.05 -3.39 8.13
C LEU A 54 -3.36 -4.75 8.74
N VAL A 55 -3.14 -5.83 7.97
CA VAL A 55 -3.34 -7.20 8.45
C VAL A 55 -2.35 -7.51 9.57
N TYR A 56 -1.07 -7.19 9.36
CA TYR A 56 -0.03 -7.35 10.38
C TYR A 56 -0.38 -6.61 11.67
N ARG A 57 -0.76 -5.33 11.60
CA ARG A 57 -1.14 -4.54 12.79
C ARG A 57 -2.32 -5.14 13.53
N LYS A 58 -3.35 -5.60 12.81
CA LYS A 58 -4.51 -6.28 13.43
C LYS A 58 -4.11 -7.57 14.14
N THR A 59 -3.23 -8.37 13.53
CA THR A 59 -2.73 -9.60 14.13
C THR A 59 -1.85 -9.32 15.35
N ALA A 60 -0.96 -8.33 15.27
CA ALA A 60 -0.11 -7.92 16.39
C ALA A 60 -0.93 -7.39 17.58
N ALA A 61 -1.93 -6.53 17.30
CA ALA A 61 -2.83 -6.00 18.34
C ALA A 61 -3.65 -7.11 19.03
N LYS A 62 -4.08 -8.14 18.27
CA LYS A 62 -4.73 -9.32 18.85
C LYS A 62 -3.80 -10.10 19.76
N LYS A 63 -2.52 -10.27 19.37
CA LYS A 63 -1.52 -10.97 20.18
C LYS A 63 -1.20 -10.22 21.49
N SER A 64 -1.23 -8.89 21.50
CA SER A 64 -0.96 -8.11 22.73
C SER A 64 -2.13 -8.07 23.71
N ALA A 65 -3.35 -8.40 23.25
CA ALA A 65 -4.56 -8.38 24.07
C ALA A 65 -4.93 -9.75 24.67
N ALA A 66 -4.16 -10.79 24.32
CA ALA A 66 -4.28 -12.16 24.83
C ALA A 66 -3.15 -12.44 25.83
#